data_AF-A0A133V1J8-F1
#
_entry.id   AF-A0A133V1J8-F1
#
_cell.length_a   1.000
_cell.length_b   1.000
_cell.length_c   1.000
_cell.angle_alpha   90.00
_cell.angle_beta   90.00
_cell.angle_gamma   90.00
#
_symmetry.space_group_name_H-M   'P 1'
#
loop_
_entity.id
_entity.type
_entity.pdbx_description
1 polymer ?
#
loop_
_entity_poly.entity_id
_entity_poly.type
_entity_poly.pdbx_seq_one_letter_code
_entity_poly.pdbx_strand_id
1 'polypeptide(L)'
;MGMYDTVHFDKPRECPQCGEEIRAVQTKKFEKLLIHYRVGDCVGHAEESRITREKLFCDNCSEHLEKHVYLAVDRGILLRVTDIREEAEELLRTADKEKLLLMYHDLYKKYREEQKSKRQYESFLKQAQRWFRKEKHKKEELSPFEKSPLSSKHLVSAETPLQAIESFLSYQELMNALEEFEERGKTTLDIYWVEDMNEGEENWSVDVLQDELQYLRK
;
A
#
# COMPACT_ATOMS: atom_id res chain seq x y z
N MET A 1 -13.54 -7.51 -20.62
CA MET A 1 -12.68 -6.34 -20.36
C MET A 1 -11.52 -6.81 -19.50
N GLY A 2 -10.27 -6.54 -19.89
CA GLY A 2 -9.09 -6.96 -19.13
C GLY A 2 -8.66 -5.87 -18.15
N MET A 3 -8.02 -6.24 -17.04
CA MET A 3 -7.36 -5.28 -16.15
C MET A 3 -6.07 -4.79 -16.79
N TYR A 4 -5.85 -3.48 -16.76
CA TYR A 4 -4.67 -2.80 -17.31
C TYR A 4 -4.02 -1.97 -16.20
N ASP A 5 -2.70 -2.01 -16.13
CA ASP A 5 -1.96 -1.06 -15.30
C ASP A 5 -1.73 0.24 -16.08
N THR A 6 -1.59 1.35 -15.37
CA THR A 6 -1.41 2.67 -15.96
C THR A 6 -0.03 3.21 -15.62
N VAL A 7 0.74 3.61 -16.62
CA VAL A 7 2.05 4.26 -16.43
C VAL A 7 1.93 5.72 -16.79
N HIS A 8 2.22 6.59 -15.84
CA HIS A 8 2.25 8.05 -16.04
C HIS A 8 3.61 8.50 -16.58
N PHE A 9 3.59 9.47 -17.47
CA PHE A 9 4.80 10.06 -18.04
C PHE A 9 5.24 11.28 -17.24
N ASP A 10 6.55 11.45 -17.08
CA ASP A 10 7.12 12.66 -16.48
C ASP A 10 6.89 13.90 -17.36
N LYS A 11 6.88 13.69 -18.68
CA LYS A 11 6.57 14.72 -19.68
C LYS A 11 5.39 14.26 -20.53
N PRO A 12 4.33 15.09 -20.68
CA PRO A 12 3.22 14.76 -21.56
C PRO A 12 3.69 14.64 -23.00
N ARG A 13 3.01 13.80 -23.77
CA ARG A 13 3.27 13.57 -25.19
C ARG A 13 2.12 14.11 -26.02
N GLU A 14 2.42 14.89 -27.04
CA GLU A 14 1.38 15.47 -27.88
C GLU A 14 0.86 14.48 -28.93
N CYS A 15 -0.48 14.43 -29.04
CA CYS A 15 -1.16 13.73 -30.10
C CYS A 15 -0.92 14.45 -31.45
N PRO A 16 -0.34 13.77 -32.47
CA PRO A 16 -0.06 14.40 -33.77
C PRO A 16 -1.33 14.76 -34.55
N GLN A 17 -2.49 14.19 -34.22
CA GLN A 17 -3.76 14.45 -34.91
C GLN A 17 -4.55 15.63 -34.32
N CYS A 18 -4.59 15.78 -32.99
CA CYS A 18 -5.42 16.81 -32.34
C CYS A 18 -4.64 17.77 -31.42
N GLY A 19 -3.35 17.53 -31.18
CA GLY A 19 -2.54 18.35 -30.27
C GLY A 19 -2.76 18.09 -28.77
N GLU A 20 -3.69 17.20 -28.41
CA GLU A 20 -3.99 16.90 -27.00
C GLU A 20 -2.80 16.24 -26.27
N GLU A 21 -2.63 16.57 -24.99
CA GLU A 21 -1.58 16.01 -24.14
C GLU A 21 -1.93 14.61 -23.64
N ILE A 22 -1.14 13.62 -24.03
CA ILE A 22 -1.21 12.25 -23.52
C ILE A 22 -0.25 12.14 -22.33
N ARG A 23 -0.82 11.93 -21.13
CA ARG A 23 -0.07 11.90 -19.87
C ARG A 23 0.25 10.49 -19.37
N ALA A 24 -0.39 9.47 -19.93
CA ALA A 24 -0.23 8.10 -19.47
C ALA A 24 -0.41 7.08 -20.60
N VAL A 25 0.03 5.86 -20.35
CA VAL A 25 -0.23 4.69 -21.19
C VAL A 25 -0.72 3.52 -20.35
N GLN A 26 -1.63 2.75 -20.91
CA GLN A 26 -2.09 1.50 -20.30
C GLN A 26 -1.26 0.33 -20.80
N THR A 27 -0.84 -0.55 -19.91
CA THR A 27 -0.09 -1.76 -20.25
C THR A 27 -0.70 -3.00 -19.62
N LYS A 28 -0.61 -4.11 -20.35
CA LYS A 28 -0.93 -5.48 -19.88
C LYS A 28 0.31 -6.30 -19.57
N LYS A 29 1.49 -5.70 -19.69
CA LYS A 29 2.76 -6.41 -19.62
C LYS A 29 3.28 -6.50 -18.18
N PHE A 30 2.69 -5.73 -17.26
CA PHE A 30 2.94 -5.79 -15.83
C PHE A 30 1.96 -6.77 -15.15
N GLU A 31 1.74 -6.64 -13.84
CA GLU A 31 0.98 -7.57 -13.00
C GLU A 31 -0.54 -7.52 -13.22
N LYS A 32 -1.06 -6.50 -13.92
CA LYS A 32 -2.49 -6.29 -14.25
C LYS A 32 -3.36 -6.12 -13.00
N LEU A 33 -2.86 -5.33 -12.05
CA LEU A 33 -3.49 -5.09 -10.76
C LEU A 33 -4.26 -3.78 -10.69
N LEU A 34 -4.43 -3.08 -11.82
CA LEU A 34 -5.03 -1.74 -11.91
C LEU A 34 -4.20 -0.72 -11.12
N ILE A 35 -2.88 -0.89 -11.11
CA ILE A 35 -1.97 -0.02 -10.38
C ILE A 35 -1.50 1.12 -11.30
N HIS A 36 -1.32 2.29 -10.69
CA HIS A 36 -0.71 3.44 -11.33
C HIS A 36 0.78 3.48 -10.98
N TYR A 37 1.63 3.49 -12.01
CA TYR A 37 3.08 3.52 -11.87
C TYR A 37 3.66 4.82 -12.40
N ARG A 38 4.78 5.24 -11.82
CA ARG A 38 5.66 6.33 -12.23
C ARG A 38 7.10 5.82 -12.37
N VAL A 39 7.93 6.63 -13.01
CA VAL A 39 9.37 6.35 -13.08
C VAL A 39 9.94 6.28 -11.66
N GLY A 40 10.68 5.21 -11.37
CA GLY A 40 11.21 4.88 -10.05
C GLY A 40 10.40 3.83 -9.28
N ASP A 41 9.19 3.49 -9.72
CA ASP A 41 8.36 2.50 -9.02
C ASP A 41 8.76 1.06 -9.35
N CYS A 42 8.49 0.15 -8.41
CA CYS A 42 8.60 -1.29 -8.62
C CYS A 42 7.41 -1.80 -9.45
N VAL A 43 7.70 -2.39 -10.61
CA VAL A 43 6.73 -2.93 -11.58
C VAL A 43 6.86 -4.45 -11.77
N GLY A 44 7.72 -5.11 -10.99
CA GLY A 44 7.92 -6.56 -11.04
C GLY A 44 9.02 -7.06 -10.09
N HIS A 45 9.57 -8.24 -10.40
CA HIS A 45 10.60 -8.88 -9.58
C HIS A 45 12.01 -8.30 -9.79
N ALA A 46 12.86 -8.38 -8.77
CA ALA A 46 14.25 -7.90 -8.78
C ALA A 46 15.14 -8.51 -9.88
N GLU A 47 14.73 -9.61 -10.48
CA GLU A 47 15.48 -10.30 -11.54
C GLU A 47 15.00 -9.91 -12.94
N GLU A 48 13.89 -9.16 -13.03
CA GLU A 48 13.29 -8.81 -14.30
C GLU A 48 13.90 -7.55 -14.89
N SER A 49 14.59 -7.72 -16.02
CA SER A 49 15.03 -6.62 -16.89
C SER A 49 14.38 -6.80 -18.26
N ARG A 50 13.66 -5.77 -18.72
CA ARG A 50 12.93 -5.82 -19.99
C ARG A 50 12.64 -4.44 -20.55
N ILE A 51 12.50 -4.37 -21.87
CA ILE A 51 11.95 -3.20 -22.56
C ILE A 51 10.57 -3.58 -23.10
N THR A 52 9.56 -2.84 -22.68
CA THR A 52 8.18 -3.06 -23.15
C THR A 52 7.79 -1.97 -24.13
N ARG A 53 7.28 -2.36 -25.29
CA ARG A 53 6.75 -1.45 -26.30
C ARG A 53 5.23 -1.35 -26.17
N GLU A 54 4.71 -0.14 -26.01
CA GLU A 54 3.27 0.12 -25.98
C GLU A 54 2.88 1.17 -27.04
N LYS A 55 1.64 1.07 -27.54
CA LYS A 55 1.06 2.07 -28.45
C LYS A 55 0.40 3.17 -27.64
N LEU A 56 0.60 4.41 -28.07
CA LEU A 56 -0.14 5.52 -27.47
C LEU A 56 -1.60 5.48 -27.91
N PHE A 57 -2.48 5.89 -27.00
CA PHE A 57 -3.89 6.07 -27.24
C PHE A 57 -4.25 7.50 -26.91
N CYS A 58 -5.05 8.15 -27.77
CA CYS A 58 -5.54 9.49 -27.55
C CYS A 58 -7.03 9.43 -27.20
N ASP A 59 -7.40 9.89 -26.01
CA ASP A 59 -8.81 9.88 -25.57
C ASP A 59 -9.69 10.77 -26.46
N ASN A 60 -9.16 11.91 -26.92
CA ASN A 60 -9.90 12.85 -27.78
C ASN A 60 -10.15 12.28 -29.19
N CYS A 61 -9.17 11.58 -29.77
CA CYS A 61 -9.34 10.95 -31.09
C CYS A 61 -10.01 9.58 -30.99
N SER A 62 -10.05 8.98 -29.80
CA SER A 62 -10.50 7.60 -29.55
C SER A 62 -9.78 6.55 -30.41
N GLU A 63 -8.53 6.84 -30.81
CA GLU A 63 -7.73 5.99 -31.69
C GLU A 63 -6.32 5.75 -31.14
N HIS A 64 -5.74 4.61 -31.54
CA HIS A 64 -4.34 4.32 -31.30
C HIS A 64 -3.45 5.05 -32.29
N LEU A 65 -2.42 5.73 -31.78
CA LEU A 65 -1.43 6.39 -32.61
C LEU A 65 -0.40 5.39 -33.13
N GLU A 66 0.21 5.70 -34.27
CA GLU A 66 1.40 4.97 -34.78
C GLU A 66 2.66 5.23 -33.93
N LYS A 67 2.62 6.22 -33.04
CA LYS A 67 3.67 6.50 -32.06
C LYS A 67 3.69 5.41 -30.99
N HIS A 68 4.89 4.94 -30.68
CA HIS A 68 5.13 3.93 -29.67
C HIS A 68 6.01 4.48 -28.56
N VAL A 69 5.88 3.87 -27.40
CA VAL A 69 6.62 4.24 -26.21
C VAL A 69 7.28 2.99 -25.64
N TYR A 70 8.50 3.17 -25.16
CA TYR A 70 9.33 2.11 -24.62
C TYR A 70 9.47 2.34 -23.11
N LEU A 71 8.97 1.36 -22.35
CA LEU A 71 9.10 1.29 -20.91
C LEU A 71 10.35 0.47 -20.61
N ALA A 72 11.40 1.12 -20.11
CA ALA A 72 12.64 0.47 -19.71
C ALA A 72 12.52 0.04 -18.24
N VAL A 73 12.54 -1.27 -18.01
CA VAL A 73 12.50 -1.87 -16.67
C VAL A 73 13.81 -2.60 -16.43
N ASP A 74 14.46 -2.30 -15.31
CA ASP A 74 15.63 -3.06 -14.85
C ASP A 74 15.44 -3.45 -13.39
N ARG A 75 15.82 -4.68 -13.05
CA ARG A 75 15.68 -5.21 -11.68
C ARG A 75 14.29 -4.97 -11.08
N GLY A 76 13.24 -5.08 -11.89
CA GLY A 76 11.86 -4.85 -11.47
C GLY A 76 11.48 -3.39 -11.22
N ILE A 77 12.35 -2.41 -11.51
CA ILE A 77 12.10 -0.97 -11.36
C ILE A 77 11.87 -0.34 -12.73
N LEU A 78 10.84 0.49 -12.86
CA LEU A 78 10.63 1.30 -14.05
C LEU A 78 11.63 2.46 -14.08
N LEU A 79 12.70 2.33 -14.87
CA LEU A 79 13.77 3.33 -14.91
C LEU A 79 13.44 4.55 -15.75
N ARG A 80 12.76 4.34 -16.88
CA ARG A 80 12.45 5.42 -17.82
C ARG A 80 11.35 5.02 -18.79
N VAL A 81 10.66 6.04 -19.28
CA VAL A 81 9.79 5.96 -20.45
C VAL A 81 10.39 6.82 -21.56
N THR A 82 10.66 6.24 -22.73
CA THR A 82 11.27 6.92 -23.89
C THR A 82 10.50 6.61 -25.18
N ASP A 83 10.63 7.47 -26.18
CA ASP A 83 10.08 7.27 -27.54
C ASP A 83 11.03 6.46 -28.44
N ILE A 84 12.31 6.37 -28.05
CA ILE A 84 13.38 5.79 -28.84
C ILE A 84 13.85 4.49 -28.17
N ARG A 85 13.84 3.41 -28.94
CA ARG A 85 14.26 2.09 -28.45
C ARG A 85 15.72 2.07 -28.02
N GLU A 86 16.60 2.70 -28.79
CA GLU A 86 18.05 2.71 -28.53
C GLU A 86 18.39 3.38 -27.21
N GLU A 87 17.68 4.46 -26.83
CA GLU A 87 17.84 5.10 -25.52
C GLU A 87 17.47 4.17 -24.37
N ALA A 88 16.41 3.36 -24.52
CA ALA A 88 16.03 2.37 -23.52
C ALA A 88 17.09 1.27 -23.40
N GLU A 89 17.67 0.82 -24.52
CA GLU A 89 18.72 -0.20 -24.52
C GLU A 89 20.02 0.32 -23.89
N GLU A 90 20.42 1.55 -24.22
CA GLU A 90 21.61 2.17 -23.65
C GLU A 90 21.47 2.42 -22.14
N LEU A 91 20.27 2.82 -21.69
CA LEU A 91 19.96 2.96 -20.27
C LEU A 91 20.16 1.65 -19.52
N LEU A 92 19.69 0.52 -20.05
CA LEU A 92 19.87 -0.79 -19.41
C LEU A 92 21.32 -1.26 -19.40
N ARG A 93 22.16 -0.81 -20.34
CA ARG A 93 23.59 -1.15 -20.38
C ARG A 93 24.40 -0.34 -19.39
N THR A 94 24.07 0.94 -19.24
CA THR A 94 24.81 1.91 -18.43
C THR A 94 24.33 1.96 -16.97
N ALA A 95 23.17 1.38 -16.67
CA ALA A 95 22.61 1.34 -15.34
C ALA A 95 23.53 0.66 -14.31
N ASP A 96 23.67 1.30 -13.16
CA ASP A 96 24.37 0.74 -12.00
C ASP A 96 23.48 -0.30 -11.30
N LYS A 97 23.81 -1.58 -11.55
CA LYS A 97 23.02 -2.71 -11.06
C LYS A 97 23.05 -2.86 -9.54
N GLU A 98 24.14 -2.47 -8.89
CA GLU A 98 24.26 -2.59 -7.43
C GLU A 98 23.37 -1.55 -6.75
N LYS A 99 23.43 -0.31 -7.25
CA LYS A 99 22.54 0.75 -6.77
C LYS A 99 21.06 0.42 -6.99
N LEU A 100 20.72 -0.14 -8.15
CA LEU A 100 19.33 -0.54 -8.43
C LEU A 100 18.85 -1.68 -7.54
N LEU A 101 19.72 -2.63 -7.20
CA LEU A 101 19.37 -3.71 -6.28
C LEU A 101 19.06 -3.16 -4.88
N LEU A 102 19.87 -2.22 -4.38
CA LEU A 102 19.62 -1.56 -3.09
C LEU A 102 18.30 -0.77 -3.12
N MET A 103 18.08 0.00 -4.18
CA MET A 103 16.81 0.72 -4.37
C MET A 103 15.62 -0.22 -4.42
N TYR A 104 15.74 -1.37 -5.09
CA TYR A 104 14.67 -2.37 -5.15
C TYR A 104 14.33 -2.89 -3.75
N HIS A 105 15.35 -3.18 -2.92
CA HIS A 105 15.12 -3.65 -1.55
C HIS A 105 14.33 -2.63 -0.72
N ASP A 106 14.70 -1.35 -0.80
CA ASP A 106 14.01 -0.28 -0.07
C ASP A 106 12.57 -0.09 -0.56
N LEU A 107 12.38 -0.05 -1.88
CA LEU A 107 11.05 0.10 -2.49
C LEU A 107 10.16 -1.11 -2.24
N TYR A 108 10.71 -2.32 -2.33
CA TYR A 108 9.98 -3.55 -2.07
C TYR A 108 9.61 -3.69 -0.59
N LYS A 109 10.46 -3.21 0.33
CA LYS A 109 10.15 -3.13 1.75
C LYS A 109 8.92 -2.25 1.98
N LYS A 110 8.92 -1.03 1.44
CA LYS A 110 7.76 -0.11 1.49
C LYS A 110 6.51 -0.73 0.89
N TYR A 111 6.61 -1.34 -0.30
CA TYR A 111 5.49 -2.04 -0.93
C TYR A 111 4.94 -3.16 -0.03
N ARG A 112 5.81 -3.97 0.60
CA ARG A 112 5.35 -5.03 1.52
C ARG A 112 4.66 -4.48 2.76
N GLU A 113 5.15 -3.37 3.30
CA GLU A 113 4.53 -2.68 4.44
C GLU A 113 3.15 -2.15 4.08
N GLU A 114 3.01 -1.48 2.93
CA GLU A 114 1.72 -1.02 2.41
C GLU A 114 0.73 -2.18 2.18
N GLN A 115 1.19 -3.28 1.59
CA GLN A 115 0.34 -4.47 1.39
C GLN A 115 -0.04 -5.14 2.71
N LYS A 116 0.87 -5.20 3.68
CA LYS A 116 0.59 -5.74 5.02
C LYS A 116 -0.48 -4.89 5.72
N SER A 117 -0.29 -3.58 5.72
CA SER A 117 -1.26 -2.60 6.23
C SER A 117 -2.62 -2.81 5.57
N LYS A 118 -2.70 -2.75 4.24
CA LYS A 118 -3.95 -2.97 3.49
C LYS A 118 -4.68 -4.27 3.89
N ARG A 119 -3.95 -5.38 4.02
CA ARG A 119 -4.52 -6.67 4.47
C ARG A 119 -5.04 -6.62 5.91
N GLN A 120 -4.37 -5.89 6.80
CA GLN A 120 -4.83 -5.69 8.18
C GLN A 120 -6.17 -4.91 8.20
N TYR A 121 -6.25 -3.78 7.48
CA TYR A 121 -7.49 -3.02 7.34
C TYR A 121 -8.62 -3.86 6.72
N GLU A 122 -8.34 -4.58 5.63
CA GLU A 122 -9.35 -5.42 4.96
C GLU A 122 -9.83 -6.57 5.87
N SER A 123 -8.91 -7.19 6.61
CA SER A 123 -9.23 -8.21 7.62
C SER A 123 -10.12 -7.63 8.71
N PHE A 124 -9.75 -6.49 9.28
CA PHE A 124 -10.53 -5.82 10.31
C PHE A 124 -11.94 -5.48 9.83
N LEU A 125 -12.10 -4.87 8.65
CA LEU A 125 -13.40 -4.55 8.08
C LEU A 125 -14.27 -5.81 7.87
N LYS A 126 -13.69 -6.91 7.39
CA LYS A 126 -14.40 -8.19 7.27
C LYS A 126 -14.84 -8.74 8.64
N GLN A 127 -14.03 -8.57 9.67
CA GLN A 127 -14.37 -8.98 11.04
C GLN A 127 -15.47 -8.11 11.63
N ALA A 128 -15.36 -6.78 11.53
CA ALA A 128 -16.38 -5.83 11.97
C ALA A 128 -17.72 -6.08 11.27
N GLN A 129 -17.70 -6.35 9.97
CA GLN A 129 -18.90 -6.72 9.20
C GLN A 129 -19.53 -8.03 9.73
N ARG A 130 -18.73 -9.06 10.02
CA ARG A 130 -19.22 -10.33 10.58
C ARG A 130 -19.80 -10.14 11.98
N TRP A 131 -19.11 -9.38 12.83
CA TRP A 131 -19.55 -9.05 14.19
C TRP A 131 -20.90 -8.32 14.18
N PHE A 132 -21.02 -7.24 13.41
CA PHE A 132 -22.28 -6.50 13.28
C PHE A 132 -23.43 -7.33 12.68
N ARG A 133 -23.13 -8.25 11.76
CA ARG A 133 -24.14 -9.19 11.24
C ARG A 133 -24.56 -10.23 12.29
N LYS A 134 -23.65 -10.68 13.16
CA LYS A 134 -23.96 -11.61 14.27
C LYS A 134 -24.79 -10.94 15.35
N GLU A 135 -24.54 -9.67 15.69
CA GLU A 135 -25.39 -8.87 16.59
C GLU A 135 -26.84 -8.79 16.10
N LYS A 136 -27.05 -8.70 14.78
CA LYS A 136 -28.40 -8.71 14.18
C LYS A 136 -29.10 -10.06 14.22
N HIS A 137 -28.37 -11.16 14.37
CA HIS A 137 -28.94 -12.50 14.22
C HIS A 137 -28.97 -13.37 15.46
N LYS A 138 -28.17 -13.15 16.51
CA LYS A 138 -28.28 -13.91 17.77
C LYS A 138 -27.81 -13.15 19.02
N LYS A 139 -28.78 -12.83 19.89
CA LYS A 139 -28.68 -12.82 21.36
C LYS A 139 -28.70 -14.26 21.93
N GLU A 140 -28.27 -15.24 21.15
CA GLU A 140 -28.24 -16.65 21.54
C GLU A 140 -26.78 -17.13 21.54
N GLU A 141 -26.24 -17.23 22.75
CA GLU A 141 -25.12 -18.06 23.21
C GLU A 141 -24.11 -18.48 22.12
N LEU A 142 -23.07 -17.65 21.95
CA LEU A 142 -21.89 -18.02 21.17
C LEU A 142 -21.02 -19.01 21.96
N SER A 143 -20.73 -20.16 21.34
CA SER A 143 -19.82 -21.20 21.85
C SER A 143 -18.39 -20.67 22.07
N PRO A 144 -17.67 -21.13 23.11
CA PRO A 144 -16.27 -20.77 23.38
C PRO A 144 -15.30 -21.01 22.20
N PHE A 145 -15.67 -21.90 21.27
CA PHE A 145 -14.85 -22.26 20.09
C PHE A 145 -14.97 -21.30 18.91
N GLU A 146 -15.88 -20.31 18.95
CA GLU A 146 -15.95 -19.26 17.91
C GLU A 146 -15.03 -18.06 18.18
N LYS A 147 -14.24 -18.11 19.28
CA LYS A 147 -13.15 -17.17 19.53
C LYS A 147 -12.01 -17.48 18.57
N SER A 148 -12.13 -16.99 17.33
CA SER A 148 -10.96 -16.87 16.46
C SER A 148 -9.91 -16.06 17.23
N PRO A 149 -8.66 -16.51 17.37
CA PRO A 149 -7.60 -15.77 18.08
C PRO A 149 -7.27 -14.42 17.42
N LEU A 150 -7.89 -14.13 16.28
CA LEU A 150 -7.85 -12.88 15.55
C LEU A 150 -9.04 -11.96 15.82
N SER A 151 -9.97 -12.30 16.73
CA SER A 151 -11.01 -11.38 17.18
C SER A 151 -10.33 -10.14 17.72
N SER A 152 -10.22 -9.11 16.88
CA SER A 152 -9.46 -7.91 17.21
C SER A 152 -9.94 -7.40 18.56
N LYS A 153 -9.04 -7.20 19.53
CA LYS A 153 -9.37 -6.69 20.88
C LYS A 153 -10.33 -5.48 20.81
N HIS A 154 -10.19 -4.66 19.76
CA HIS A 154 -11.06 -3.53 19.38
C HIS A 154 -12.56 -3.85 19.13
N LEU A 155 -12.91 -5.09 18.80
CA LEU A 155 -14.30 -5.55 18.62
C LEU A 155 -14.88 -6.13 19.91
N VAL A 156 -14.03 -6.54 20.85
CA VAL A 156 -14.45 -7.12 22.13
C VAL A 156 -14.86 -6.02 23.11
N SER A 157 -14.20 -4.87 23.05
CA SER A 157 -14.44 -3.72 23.92
C SER A 157 -15.43 -2.68 23.38
N ALA A 158 -15.88 -2.80 22.13
CA ALA A 158 -16.71 -1.79 21.47
C ALA A 158 -18.21 -2.10 21.53
N GLU A 159 -19.02 -1.11 21.88
CA GLU A 159 -20.49 -1.21 21.93
C GLU A 159 -21.13 -0.93 20.56
N THR A 160 -20.40 -0.27 19.66
CA THR A 160 -20.89 0.07 18.32
C THR A 160 -19.81 -0.15 17.25
N PRO A 161 -20.20 -0.37 15.98
CA PRO A 161 -19.25 -0.46 14.87
C PRO A 161 -18.38 0.80 14.73
N LEU A 162 -18.92 1.97 15.04
CA LEU A 162 -18.19 3.24 14.98
C LEU A 162 -17.06 3.23 16.02
N GLN A 163 -17.36 2.85 17.27
CA GLN A 163 -16.39 2.77 18.35
C GLN A 163 -15.30 1.72 18.08
N ALA A 164 -15.65 0.60 17.45
CA ALA A 164 -14.67 -0.41 17.04
C ALA A 164 -13.70 0.14 15.97
N ILE A 165 -14.23 0.88 14.98
CA ILE A 165 -13.42 1.52 13.94
C ILE A 165 -12.51 2.59 14.56
N GLU A 166 -13.04 3.43 15.45
CA GLU A 166 -12.26 4.45 16.17
C GLU A 166 -11.13 3.81 16.99
N SER A 167 -11.42 2.76 17.78
CA SER A 167 -10.41 2.04 18.56
C SER A 167 -9.31 1.45 17.69
N PHE A 168 -9.67 0.87 16.54
CA PHE A 168 -8.70 0.33 15.60
C PHE A 168 -7.84 1.42 14.95
N LEU A 169 -8.45 2.56 14.55
CA LEU A 169 -7.72 3.67 13.95
C LEU A 169 -6.76 4.32 14.96
N SER A 170 -7.19 4.57 16.20
CA SER A 170 -6.32 5.12 17.24
C SER A 170 -5.14 4.19 17.57
N TYR A 171 -5.36 2.87 17.56
CA TYR A 171 -4.26 1.91 17.71
C TYR A 171 -3.26 1.99 16.54
N GLN A 172 -3.74 2.11 15.30
CA GLN A 172 -2.88 2.27 14.13
C GLN A 172 -2.07 3.57 14.19
N GLU A 173 -2.69 4.68 14.60
CA GLU A 173 -2.01 5.97 14.79
C GLU A 173 -0.89 5.88 15.84
N LEU A 174 -1.16 5.20 16.95
CA LEU A 174 -0.19 4.99 18.03
C LEU A 174 0.97 4.09 17.58
N MET A 175 0.70 3.01 16.86
CA MET A 175 1.76 2.15 16.30
C MET A 175 2.63 2.90 15.28
N ASN A 176 2.03 3.71 14.42
CA ASN A 176 2.79 4.55 13.47
C ASN A 176 3.66 5.57 14.21
N ALA A 177 3.15 6.18 15.29
CA ALA A 177 3.92 7.12 16.09
C ALA A 177 5.13 6.45 16.77
N LEU A 178 4.96 5.23 17.29
CA LEU A 178 6.06 4.44 17.85
C LEU A 178 7.13 4.10 16.82
N GLU A 179 6.72 3.66 15.62
CA GLU A 179 7.66 3.40 14.52
C GLU A 179 8.45 4.68 14.17
N GLU A 180 7.80 5.85 14.09
CA GLU A 180 8.51 7.14 13.92
C GLU A 180 9.48 7.46 15.06
N PHE A 181 9.16 7.06 16.30
CA PHE A 181 10.06 7.25 17.45
C PHE A 181 11.28 6.34 17.38
N GLU A 182 11.11 5.08 16.98
CA GLU A 182 12.19 4.11 16.77
C GLU A 182 13.12 4.54 15.62
N GLU A 183 12.57 5.00 14.49
CA GLU A 183 13.35 5.50 13.36
C GLU A 183 14.20 6.74 13.71
N ARG A 184 13.76 7.53 14.70
CA ARG A 184 14.51 8.67 15.26
C ARG A 184 15.57 8.27 16.30
N GLY A 185 15.80 6.97 16.51
CA GLY A 185 16.86 6.44 17.37
C GLY A 185 16.58 6.59 18.87
N LYS A 186 15.31 6.74 19.27
CA LYS A 186 14.92 6.77 20.67
C LYS A 186 14.56 5.34 21.11
N THR A 187 14.97 4.97 22.33
CA THR A 187 14.73 3.64 22.94
C THR A 187 13.27 3.23 22.80
N THR A 188 13.07 2.00 22.32
CA THR A 188 11.80 1.27 22.22
C THR A 188 10.99 1.43 23.50
N LEU A 189 9.79 1.99 23.39
CA LEU A 189 8.77 1.94 24.45
C LEU A 189 7.94 0.69 24.21
N ASP A 190 8.18 -0.35 25.00
CA ASP A 190 7.34 -1.54 24.99
C ASP A 190 5.94 -1.16 25.51
N ILE A 191 4.92 -1.35 24.66
CA ILE A 191 3.53 -1.09 25.05
C ILE A 191 2.90 -2.40 25.52
N TYR A 192 2.44 -2.38 26.77
CA TYR A 192 1.73 -3.48 27.41
C TYR A 192 0.25 -3.13 27.58
N TRP A 193 -0.64 -4.10 27.36
CA TRP A 193 -2.05 -3.98 27.76
C TRP A 193 -2.18 -4.41 29.22
N VAL A 194 -3.01 -3.71 29.99
CA VAL A 194 -3.28 -4.04 31.41
C VAL A 194 -3.74 -5.50 31.59
N GLU A 195 -4.50 -6.01 30.62
CA GLU A 195 -5.01 -7.39 30.59
C GLU A 195 -3.92 -8.45 30.40
N ASP A 196 -2.76 -8.07 29.87
CA ASP A 196 -1.63 -8.96 29.60
C ASP A 196 -0.57 -8.92 30.74
N MET A 197 -0.80 -8.16 31.82
CA MET A 197 0.11 -8.06 32.98
C MET A 197 -0.29 -9.03 34.11
N ASN A 198 0.68 -9.74 34.69
CA ASN A 198 0.47 -10.55 35.89
C ASN A 198 0.47 -9.66 37.16
N GLU A 199 -0.29 -10.03 38.20
CA GLU A 199 -0.26 -9.33 39.50
C GLU A 199 1.18 -9.27 40.05
N GLY A 200 1.76 -8.07 40.13
CA GLY A 200 3.08 -7.80 40.73
C GLY A 200 4.21 -7.42 39.76
N GLU A 201 3.96 -7.33 38.46
CA GLU A 201 4.94 -6.79 37.50
C GLU A 201 4.88 -5.25 37.45
N GLU A 202 5.92 -4.56 37.94
CA GLU A 202 6.08 -3.11 37.77
C GLU A 202 6.81 -2.80 36.45
N ASN A 203 6.06 -2.72 35.35
CA ASN A 203 6.52 -2.11 34.10
C ASN A 203 5.71 -0.83 33.83
N TRP A 204 6.33 0.14 33.14
CA TRP A 204 5.65 1.37 32.73
C TRP A 204 4.58 1.04 31.69
N SER A 205 3.32 0.85 32.11
CA SER A 205 2.18 0.75 31.20
C SER A 205 1.71 2.16 30.84
N VAL A 206 1.61 2.45 29.53
CA VAL A 206 0.78 3.56 29.08
C VAL A 206 -0.64 3.04 29.04
N ASP A 207 -1.39 3.34 30.10
CA ASP A 207 -2.83 3.19 30.09
C ASP A 207 -3.40 4.13 29.03
N VAL A 208 -3.65 3.61 27.82
CA VAL A 208 -4.44 4.33 26.81
C VAL A 208 -5.91 4.22 27.24
N LEU A 209 -6.24 4.87 28.35
CA LEU A 209 -7.60 5.06 28.79
C LEU A 209 -8.28 6.00 27.79
N GLN A 210 -9.33 5.49 27.15
CA GLN A 210 -10.13 6.19 26.14
C GLN A 210 -10.74 7.51 26.66
N ASP A 211 -10.72 7.74 27.97
CA ASP A 211 -11.27 8.91 28.65
C ASP A 211 -10.36 10.15 28.60
N GLU A 212 -9.04 10.02 28.36
CA GLU A 212 -8.13 11.17 28.38
C GLU A 212 -7.95 11.87 27.02
N LEU A 213 -8.39 11.25 25.91
CA LEU A 213 -8.35 11.88 24.58
C LEU A 213 -9.44 12.95 24.37
N GLN A 214 -10.38 13.13 25.30
CA GLN A 214 -11.37 14.20 25.23
C GLN A 214 -10.86 15.58 25.70
N TYR A 215 -9.69 15.68 26.34
CA TYR A 215 -9.22 16.94 26.92
C TYR A 215 -8.20 17.74 26.09
N LEU A 216 -7.80 17.26 24.91
CA LEU A 216 -6.93 18.04 23.98
C LEU A 216 -7.70 18.77 22.87
N ARG A 217 -9.01 18.95 23.03
CA ARG A 217 -9.79 19.95 22.29
C ARG A 217 -10.34 21.03 23.22
N LYS A 218 -9.47 21.94 23.65
CA LYS A 218 -9.74 23.38 23.78
C LYS A 218 -8.46 24.17 24.05
#